data_AF-A0A8T8CAA6-F1
#
_entry.id   AF-A0A8T8CAA6-F1
#
_cell.length_a   1.000
_cell.length_b   1.000
_cell.length_c   1.000
_cell.angle_alpha   90.00
_cell.angle_beta   90.00
_cell.angle_gamma   90.00
#
_symmetry.space_group_name_H-M   'P 1'
#
loop_
_entity.id
_entity.type
_entity.pdbx_description
1 polymer ?
#
loop_
_entity_poly.entity_id
_entity_poly.type
_entity_poly.pdbx_seq_one_letter_code
_entity_poly.pdbx_strand_id
1 'polypeptide(L)'
;MMNSAEFNAILNSATPAQQLSLESAHWRYMTLIGHVRGLVDPEIASGDREAFPRYSAGAGHSLAFSEADCCRFMIAVTGISAKLCAAWADPDFYSLQGETYNSSLADPVL
;
A
#
# COMPACT_ATOMS: atom_id res chain seq x y z
N MET A 1 5.79 14.87 14.98
CA MET A 1 4.97 15.15 13.77
C MET A 1 5.87 15.83 12.77
N MET A 2 5.93 15.29 11.55
CA MET A 2 6.67 15.88 10.44
C MET A 2 5.83 17.01 9.83
N ASN A 3 6.45 18.10 9.39
CA ASN A 3 5.70 19.17 8.72
C ASN A 3 5.58 18.90 7.21
N SER A 4 4.63 19.56 6.53
CA SER A 4 4.34 19.31 5.11
C SER A 4 5.54 19.56 4.18
N ALA A 5 6.44 20.48 4.52
CA ALA A 5 7.63 20.75 3.71
C ALA A 5 8.65 19.62 3.82
N GLU A 6 8.86 19.08 5.03
CA GLU A 6 9.72 17.91 5.27
C GLU A 6 9.16 16.67 4.57
N PHE A 7 7.85 16.47 4.63
CA PHE A 7 7.15 15.38 3.96
C PHE A 7 7.38 15.42 2.43
N ASN A 8 7.09 16.57 1.80
CA ASN A 8 7.26 16.74 0.36
C ASN A 8 8.73 16.59 -0.07
N ALA A 9 9.67 17.07 0.74
CA ALA A 9 11.09 16.90 0.46
C ALA A 9 11.51 15.41 0.46
N ILE A 10 10.91 14.59 1.32
CA ILE A 10 11.18 13.15 1.37
C ILE A 10 10.58 12.44 0.16
N LEU A 11 9.31 12.71 -0.17
CA LEU A 11 8.68 12.13 -1.36
C LEU A 11 9.45 12.47 -2.64
N ASN A 12 9.87 13.72 -2.78
CA ASN A 12 10.66 14.19 -3.92
C ASN A 12 12.10 13.65 -3.95
N SER A 13 12.58 13.04 -2.87
CA SER A 13 13.91 12.42 -2.82
C SER A 13 13.96 11.02 -3.44
N ALA A 14 12.80 10.37 -3.64
CA ALA A 14 12.73 9.06 -4.24
C ALA A 14 13.05 9.11 -5.74
N THR A 15 13.93 8.21 -6.20
CA THR A 15 14.08 7.98 -7.64
C THR A 15 12.81 7.35 -8.23
N PRO A 16 12.56 7.46 -9.54
CA PRO A 16 11.40 6.81 -10.16
C PRO A 16 11.32 5.30 -9.89
N ALA A 17 12.46 4.60 -9.86
CA ALA A 17 12.52 3.18 -9.53
C ALA A 17 12.13 2.91 -8.06
N GLN A 18 12.52 3.78 -7.14
CA GLN A 18 12.11 3.69 -5.73
C GLN A 18 10.62 3.98 -5.58
N GLN A 19 10.06 4.96 -6.29
CA GLN A 19 8.63 5.26 -6.28
C GLN A 19 7.80 4.04 -6.72
N LEU A 20 8.17 3.41 -7.85
CA LEU A 20 7.52 2.18 -8.33
C LEU A 20 7.62 1.03 -7.32
N SER A 21 8.78 0.88 -6.67
CA SER A 21 8.98 -0.15 -5.65
C SER A 21 8.13 0.10 -4.40
N LEU A 22 8.00 1.36 -3.97
CA LEU A 22 7.19 1.77 -2.82
C LEU A 22 5.70 1.59 -3.11
N GLU A 23 5.23 1.99 -4.29
CA GLU A 23 3.85 1.79 -4.72
C GLU A 23 3.50 0.30 -4.82
N SER A 24 4.35 -0.50 -5.45
CA SER A 24 4.16 -1.96 -5.52
C SER A 24 4.11 -2.59 -4.11
N ALA A 25 5.01 -2.20 -3.22
CA ALA A 25 5.04 -2.69 -1.84
C ALA A 25 3.80 -2.27 -1.04
N HIS A 26 3.30 -1.06 -1.24
CA HIS A 26 2.06 -0.60 -0.62
C HIS A 26 0.88 -1.48 -1.06
N TRP A 27 0.69 -1.72 -2.36
CA TRP A 27 -0.39 -2.56 -2.86
C TRP A 27 -0.31 -4.02 -2.40
N ARG A 28 0.91 -4.56 -2.25
CA ARG A 28 1.15 -5.87 -1.66
C ARG A 28 0.69 -5.94 -0.21
N TYR A 29 1.03 -4.93 0.61
CA TYR A 29 0.53 -4.84 1.98
C TYR A 29 -1.01 -4.74 2.02
N MET A 30 -1.59 -3.88 1.18
CA MET A 30 -3.05 -3.71 1.06
C MET A 30 -3.77 -5.01 0.69
N THR A 31 -3.15 -5.82 -0.16
CA THR A 31 -3.65 -7.14 -0.55
C THR A 31 -3.56 -8.13 0.61
N LEU A 32 -2.45 -8.12 1.36
CA LEU A 32 -2.27 -8.97 2.54
C LEU A 32 -3.34 -8.71 3.60
N ILE A 33 -3.60 -7.44 3.92
CA ILE A 33 -4.61 -7.07 4.91
C ILE A 33 -6.05 -7.17 4.38
N GLY A 34 -6.25 -7.65 3.15
CA GLY A 34 -7.56 -7.96 2.58
C GLY A 34 -8.36 -6.75 2.09
N HIS A 35 -7.75 -5.57 1.97
CA HIS A 35 -8.43 -4.34 1.54
C HIS A 35 -8.59 -4.23 0.01
N VAL A 36 -7.69 -4.83 -0.75
CA VAL A 36 -7.76 -4.87 -2.22
C VAL A 36 -7.60 -6.31 -2.73
N ARG A 37 -8.15 -6.60 -3.91
CA ARG A 37 -8.05 -7.89 -4.58
C ARG A 37 -7.80 -7.69 -6.07
N GLY A 38 -6.94 -8.52 -6.66
CA GLY A 38 -6.66 -8.50 -8.11
C GLY A 38 -5.71 -7.41 -8.61
N LEU A 39 -5.12 -6.59 -7.72
CA LEU A 39 -4.10 -5.60 -8.09
C LEU A 39 -2.66 -6.15 -8.05
N VAL A 40 -2.45 -7.21 -7.28
CA VAL A 40 -1.14 -7.86 -7.11
C VAL A 40 -1.21 -9.25 -7.72
N ASP A 41 -0.13 -9.64 -8.40
CA ASP A 41 0.00 -10.98 -8.97
C ASP A 41 -0.28 -12.07 -7.90
N PRO A 42 -1.09 -13.09 -8.21
CA PRO A 42 -1.45 -14.11 -7.24
C PRO A 42 -0.26 -14.87 -6.63
N GLU A 43 0.81 -15.11 -7.41
CA GLU A 43 2.01 -15.79 -6.93
C GLU A 43 2.77 -14.91 -5.94
N ILE A 44 2.90 -13.61 -6.23
CA ILE A 44 3.50 -12.63 -5.31
C ILE A 44 2.67 -12.55 -4.03
N ALA A 45 1.35 -12.43 -4.14
CA ALA A 45 0.45 -12.37 -2.99
C ALA A 45 0.46 -13.67 -2.18
N SER A 46 0.68 -14.83 -2.81
CA SER A 46 0.86 -16.10 -2.08
C SER A 46 2.18 -16.11 -1.32
N GLY A 47 3.30 -15.77 -1.98
CA GLY A 47 4.61 -15.71 -1.34
C GLY A 47 4.66 -14.70 -0.20
N ASP A 48 4.00 -13.56 -0.34
CA ASP A 48 3.86 -12.58 0.73
C ASP A 48 3.06 -13.11 1.92
N ARG A 49 1.99 -13.89 1.68
CA ARG A 49 1.20 -14.48 2.77
C ARG A 49 2.00 -15.51 3.56
N GLU A 50 2.85 -16.27 2.88
CA GLU A 50 3.76 -17.24 3.49
C GLU A 50 4.88 -16.55 4.27
N ALA A 51 5.48 -15.49 3.71
CA ALA A 51 6.58 -14.76 4.32
C ALA A 51 6.13 -13.85 5.48
N PHE A 52 4.92 -13.31 5.42
CA PHE A 52 4.39 -12.33 6.38
C PHE A 52 3.00 -12.71 6.93
N PRO A 53 2.84 -13.90 7.54
CA PRO A 53 1.53 -14.43 7.94
C PRO A 53 0.79 -13.53 8.95
N ARG A 54 1.51 -12.72 9.73
CA ARG A 54 0.93 -11.78 10.70
C ARG A 54 0.12 -10.64 10.06
N TYR A 55 0.36 -10.34 8.78
CA TYR A 55 -0.37 -9.31 8.04
C TYR A 55 -1.50 -9.89 7.18
N SER A 56 -1.55 -11.22 7.05
CA SER A 56 -2.50 -11.91 6.20
C SER A 56 -3.88 -11.93 6.85
N ALA A 57 -4.82 -11.23 6.24
CA ALA A 57 -6.23 -11.36 6.60
C ALA A 57 -6.75 -12.74 6.20
N GLY A 58 -7.64 -13.29 7.02
CA GLY A 58 -8.37 -14.52 6.69
C GLY A 58 -9.25 -14.33 5.45
N ALA A 59 -9.59 -15.44 4.78
CA ALA A 59 -10.46 -15.40 3.61
C ALA A 59 -11.81 -14.73 3.96
N GLY A 60 -12.19 -13.71 3.19
CA GLY A 60 -13.43 -12.95 3.43
C GLY A 60 -13.33 -11.86 4.51
N HIS A 61 -12.16 -11.65 5.11
CA HIS A 61 -11.95 -10.63 6.14
C HIS A 61 -10.91 -9.59 5.69
N SER A 62 -10.90 -8.45 6.37
CA SER A 62 -9.83 -7.46 6.31
C SER A 62 -9.31 -7.16 7.71
N LEU A 63 -8.03 -6.81 7.79
CA LEU A 63 -7.39 -6.29 9.00
C LEU A 63 -7.38 -4.76 8.91
N ALA A 64 -7.47 -4.08 10.06
CA ALA A 64 -7.34 -2.63 10.09
C ALA A 64 -5.95 -2.20 9.56
N PHE A 65 -5.94 -1.16 8.74
CA PHE A 65 -4.70 -0.55 8.26
C PHE A 65 -3.85 -0.03 9.43
N SER A 66 -2.55 -0.30 9.37
CA SER A 66 -1.54 0.14 10.34
C SER A 66 -0.35 0.70 9.57
N GLU A 67 -0.14 2.02 9.66
CA GLU A 67 1.01 2.69 9.03
C GLU A 67 2.33 2.08 9.47
N ALA A 68 2.43 1.70 10.75
CA ALA A 68 3.62 1.08 11.32
C ALA A 68 3.91 -0.29 10.69
N ASP A 69 2.87 -1.10 10.45
CA ASP A 69 3.03 -2.41 9.84
C ASP A 69 3.26 -2.31 8.33
N CYS A 70 2.58 -1.37 7.65
CA CYS A 70 2.81 -1.03 6.25
C CYS A 70 4.26 -0.62 6.03
N CYS A 71 4.77 0.32 6.84
CA CYS A 71 6.15 0.78 6.76
C CYS A 71 7.15 -0.37 7.01
N ARG A 72 6.92 -1.20 8.03
CA ARG A 72 7.76 -2.39 8.30
C ARG A 72 7.76 -3.37 7.13
N PHE A 73 6.60 -3.61 6.53
CA PHE A 73 6.47 -4.47 5.35
C PHE A 73 7.24 -3.90 4.16
N MET A 74 7.01 -2.61 3.84
CA MET A 74 7.66 -1.94 2.72
C MET A 74 9.18 -1.94 2.85
N ILE A 75 9.71 -1.69 4.04
CA ILE A 75 11.16 -1.81 4.31
C ILE A 75 11.63 -3.23 4.01
N ALA A 76 10.91 -4.25 4.49
CA ALA A 76 11.32 -5.65 4.34
C ALA A 76 11.36 -6.11 2.87
N VAL A 77 10.42 -5.67 2.04
CA VAL A 77 10.31 -6.13 0.65
C VAL A 77 11.07 -5.26 -0.36
N THR A 78 11.43 -4.02 -0.02
CA THR A 78 12.12 -3.09 -0.93
C THR A 78 13.57 -2.78 -0.52
N GLY A 79 13.92 -2.92 0.76
CA GLY A 79 15.18 -2.43 1.32
C GLY A 79 15.30 -0.89 1.38
N ILE A 80 14.22 -0.17 1.05
CA ILE A 80 14.21 1.30 1.08
C ILE A 80 14.18 1.80 2.54
N SER A 81 14.78 2.97 2.77
CA SER A 81 14.90 3.57 4.10
C SER A 81 13.54 3.74 4.78
N ALA A 82 13.52 3.54 6.10
CA ALA A 82 12.31 3.70 6.90
C ALA A 82 11.69 5.09 6.79
N LYS A 83 12.50 6.14 6.62
CA LYS A 83 12.02 7.52 6.46
C LYS A 83 11.19 7.68 5.18
N LEU A 84 11.66 7.08 4.08
CA LEU A 84 10.96 7.15 2.79
C LEU A 84 9.75 6.21 2.75
N CYS A 85 9.87 4.99 3.32
CA CYS A 85 8.74 4.09 3.49
C CYS A 85 7.64 4.69 4.37
N ALA A 86 7.99 5.41 5.44
CA ALA A 86 7.01 6.08 6.30
C ALA A 86 6.28 7.19 5.55
N ALA A 87 6.99 8.01 4.77
CA ALA A 87 6.37 9.04 3.94
C ALA A 87 5.45 8.47 2.85
N TRP A 88 5.69 7.22 2.42
CA TRP A 88 4.87 6.56 1.38
C TRP A 88 3.78 5.65 1.95
N ALA A 89 3.94 5.16 3.19
CA ALA A 89 2.92 4.46 3.93
C ALA A 89 1.75 5.38 4.30
N ASP A 90 2.00 6.70 4.33
CA ASP A 90 1.08 7.73 4.79
C ASP A 90 1.03 8.94 3.82
N PRO A 91 0.28 8.87 2.69
CA PRO A 91 -0.32 10.13 2.25
C PRO A 91 -1.85 10.13 2.12
N ASP A 92 -2.46 9.08 1.55
CA ASP A 92 -3.82 9.20 0.98
C ASP A 92 -4.59 7.87 0.96
N PHE A 93 -4.62 7.09 2.04
CA PHE A 93 -5.52 5.92 2.06
C PHE A 93 -6.99 6.33 1.78
N TYR A 94 -7.37 7.59 2.06
CA TYR A 94 -8.72 8.12 1.83
C TYR A 94 -8.84 9.50 1.15
N SER A 95 -7.80 10.33 1.02
CA SER A 95 -7.99 11.68 0.44
C SER A 95 -8.24 11.65 -1.09
N LEU A 96 -7.85 10.57 -1.78
CA LEU A 96 -8.22 10.28 -3.18
C LEU A 96 -9.60 9.62 -3.33
N GLN A 97 -10.27 9.22 -2.24
CA GLN A 97 -11.69 8.82 -2.32
C GLN A 97 -12.62 10.04 -2.45
N GLY A 98 -12.06 11.25 -2.44
CA GLY A 98 -12.75 12.51 -2.73
C GLY A 98 -12.74 12.94 -4.20
N GLU A 99 -11.89 12.38 -5.08
CA GLU A 99 -11.92 12.71 -6.50
C GLU A 99 -11.85 11.46 -7.39
N THR A 100 -13.03 11.11 -7.92
CA THR A 100 -13.30 10.15 -9.00
C THR A 100 -13.17 8.65 -8.69
N TYR A 101 -13.91 8.16 -7.70
CA TYR A 101 -14.65 6.90 -7.93
C TYR A 101 -15.75 7.22 -8.95
N ASN A 102 -15.43 7.16 -10.25
CA ASN A 102 -16.45 7.20 -11.28
C ASN A 102 -17.27 5.91 -11.16
N SER A 103 -18.42 6.00 -10.51
CA SER A 103 -19.40 4.93 -10.35
C SER A 103 -20.11 4.54 -11.66
N SER A 104 -19.44 4.67 -12.81
CA SER A 104 -20.01 4.39 -14.15
C SER A 104 -19.70 2.99 -14.68
N LEU A 105 -19.19 2.05 -13.87
CA LEU A 105 -19.06 0.63 -14.30
C LEU A 105 -19.92 -0.34 -13.50
N ALA A 106 -20.95 0.16 -12.82
CA ALA A 106 -22.06 -0.68 -12.38
C ALA A 106 -23.29 -0.38 -13.25
N ASP A 107 -23.22 -0.78 -14.53
CA ASP A 107 -24.44 -1.09 -15.26
C ASP A 107 -24.73 -2.59 -15.05
N PRO A 108 -25.77 -2.94 -14.27
CA PRO A 108 -26.32 -4.27 -14.30
C PRO A 108 -27.09 -4.46 -15.61
N VAL A 109 -26.82 -5.60 -16.22
CA VAL A 109 -27.72 -6.37 -17.10
C VAL A 109 -29.17 -5.85 -17.08
N LEU A 110 -29.63 -5.39 -18.25
CA LEU A 110 -30.98 -5.63 -18.76
C LEU A 110 -30.88 -6.26 -20.14
#